data_AF-W2N260-F1
#
_entry.id   AF-W2N260-F1
#
_cell.length_a   1.000
_cell.length_b   1.000
_cell.length_c   1.000
_cell.angle_alpha   90.00
_cell.angle_beta   90.00
_cell.angle_gamma   90.00
#
_symmetry.space_group_name_H-M   'P 1'
#
loop_
_entity.id
_entity.type
_entity.pdbx_description
1 polymer ?
#
loop_
_entity_poly.entity_id
_entity_poly.type
_entity_poly.pdbx_seq_one_letter_code
_entity_poly.pdbx_strand_id
1 'polypeptide(L)'
;MADQGLKPARICRGLLRNFELCTSSLPSLKVVQRFVNNYKFAQLSGNDYRDDLRNMVRESTFTGHEQEFDAFTFTWRTDTEDRPYLKEKHFVEELLALRKVYTCVTGKPFEVRYAMGDADDAQYNAVLRVLGVDNNLTILMCFYHVAAKVREKTKGLQPALYATVARSLNDLHYATTEAQFHITQARVLDDWSLHPGLASFKAYFARVWLSSRFCR
;
A
#
# COMPACT_ATOMS: atom_id res chain seq x y z
N MET A 1 -23.80 -23.92 -0.62
CA MET A 1 -23.44 -24.16 0.81
C MET A 1 -22.10 -23.52 1.21
N ALA A 2 -21.01 -23.68 0.44
CA ALA A 2 -19.71 -23.07 0.76
C ALA A 2 -19.63 -21.57 0.42
N ASP A 3 -20.29 -21.17 -0.68
CA ASP A 3 -20.61 -19.79 -1.09
C ASP A 3 -21.44 -19.01 -0.06
N GLN A 4 -22.26 -19.70 0.72
CA GLN A 4 -23.07 -19.15 1.82
C GLN A 4 -22.29 -18.97 3.13
N GLY A 5 -20.97 -19.19 3.14
CA GLY A 5 -20.11 -18.99 4.32
C GLY A 5 -20.28 -20.03 5.45
N LEU A 6 -21.01 -21.12 5.23
CA LEU A 6 -21.29 -22.12 6.26
C LEU A 6 -20.02 -22.84 6.72
N LYS A 7 -19.91 -23.09 8.04
CA LYS A 7 -18.80 -23.86 8.61
C LYS A 7 -18.77 -25.29 8.03
N PRO A 8 -17.60 -25.87 7.74
CA PRO A 8 -17.47 -27.22 7.15
C PRO A 8 -18.21 -28.32 7.91
N ALA A 9 -18.27 -28.24 9.25
CA ALA A 9 -19.07 -29.17 10.06
C ALA A 9 -20.59 -29.06 9.79
N ARG A 10 -21.09 -27.85 9.52
CA ARG A 10 -22.50 -27.63 9.12
C ARG A 10 -22.74 -28.08 7.67
N ILE A 11 -21.76 -27.89 6.78
CA ILE A 11 -21.83 -28.40 5.40
C ILE A 11 -21.91 -29.92 5.41
N CYS A 12 -21.02 -30.58 6.17
CA CYS A 12 -21.00 -32.03 6.34
C CYS A 12 -22.34 -32.58 6.87
N ARG A 13 -22.92 -31.94 7.90
CA ARG A 13 -24.25 -32.31 8.40
C ARG A 13 -25.38 -32.04 7.39
N GLY A 14 -25.28 -30.99 6.58
CA GLY A 14 -26.25 -30.70 5.54
C GLY A 14 -26.21 -31.70 4.38
N LEU A 15 -25.07 -32.34 4.12
CA LEU A 15 -24.98 -33.41 3.11
C LEU A 15 -25.87 -34.61 3.47
N LEU A 16 -25.95 -34.98 4.75
CA LEU A 16 -26.86 -36.04 5.24
C LEU A 16 -28.32 -35.73 4.90
N ARG A 17 -28.73 -34.47 5.12
CA ARG A 17 -30.12 -34.05 4.95
C ARG A 17 -30.50 -33.83 3.49
N ASN A 18 -29.59 -33.28 2.69
CA ASN A 18 -29.89 -32.84 1.33
C ASN A 18 -29.66 -33.93 0.27
N PHE A 19 -28.87 -34.96 0.60
CA PHE A 19 -28.53 -36.07 -0.30
C PHE A 19 -28.84 -37.44 0.29
N GLU A 20 -29.58 -37.49 1.41
CA GLU A 20 -30.06 -38.71 2.07
C GLU A 20 -28.93 -39.74 2.36
N LEU A 21 -27.73 -39.24 2.64
CA LEU A 21 -26.56 -40.09 2.88
C LEU A 21 -26.63 -40.77 4.25
N CYS A 22 -26.12 -42.00 4.33
CA CYS A 22 -25.93 -42.69 5.61
C CYS A 22 -24.68 -42.17 6.32
N THR A 23 -24.68 -42.17 7.66
CA THR A 23 -23.53 -41.74 8.47
C THR A 23 -22.25 -42.52 8.17
N SER A 24 -22.37 -43.80 7.78
CA SER A 24 -21.24 -44.65 7.37
C SER A 24 -20.64 -44.27 6.00
N SER A 25 -21.40 -43.59 5.14
CA SER A 25 -20.99 -43.12 3.82
C SER A 25 -20.48 -41.67 3.83
N LEU A 26 -20.50 -41.01 4.99
CA LEU A 26 -20.19 -39.59 5.09
C LEU A 26 -18.68 -39.36 4.99
N PRO A 27 -18.21 -38.46 4.11
CA PRO A 27 -16.80 -38.10 4.08
C PRO A 27 -16.39 -37.50 5.43
N SER A 28 -15.18 -37.83 5.88
CA SER A 28 -14.65 -37.28 7.13
C SER A 28 -14.61 -35.75 7.09
N LEU A 29 -14.71 -35.11 8.26
CA LEU A 29 -14.67 -33.65 8.35
C LEU A 29 -13.43 -33.06 7.67
N LYS A 30 -12.29 -33.75 7.73
CA LYS A 30 -11.04 -33.37 7.06
C LYS A 30 -11.16 -33.32 5.54
N VAL A 31 -11.89 -34.26 4.94
CA VAL A 31 -12.15 -34.30 3.49
C VAL A 31 -13.05 -33.13 3.09
N VAL A 32 -14.13 -32.90 3.84
CA VAL A 32 -15.04 -31.77 3.60
C VAL A 32 -14.31 -30.43 3.74
N GLN A 33 -13.46 -30.29 4.76
CA GLN A 33 -12.63 -29.10 4.96
C GLN A 33 -11.70 -28.87 3.77
N ARG A 34 -11.06 -29.92 3.25
CA ARG A 34 -10.16 -29.83 2.08
C ARG A 34 -10.91 -29.37 0.82
N PHE A 35 -12.10 -29.93 0.56
CA PHE A 35 -12.93 -29.52 -0.58
C PHE A 35 -13.43 -28.09 -0.46
N VAL A 36 -13.92 -27.71 0.72
CA VAL A 36 -14.40 -26.34 0.99
C VAL A 36 -13.25 -25.35 0.85
N ASN A 37 -12.07 -25.66 1.38
CA ASN A 37 -10.89 -24.79 1.25
C ASN A 37 -10.42 -24.68 -0.20
N ASN A 38 -10.38 -25.80 -0.93
CA ASN A 38 -10.01 -25.80 -2.34
C ASN A 38 -11.01 -25.00 -3.20
N TYR A 39 -12.31 -25.18 -2.98
CA TYR A 39 -13.35 -24.41 -3.65
C TYR A 39 -13.30 -22.92 -3.27
N LYS A 40 -13.09 -22.60 -1.99
CA LYS A 40 -12.90 -21.21 -1.54
C LYS A 40 -11.70 -20.57 -2.24
N PHE A 41 -10.58 -21.27 -2.32
CA PHE A 41 -9.37 -20.76 -2.94
C PHE A 41 -9.51 -20.62 -4.47
N ALA A 42 -10.03 -21.65 -5.14
CA ALA A 42 -10.13 -21.71 -6.59
C ALA A 42 -11.27 -20.88 -7.18
N GLN A 43 -12.41 -20.77 -6.47
CA GLN A 43 -13.64 -20.18 -7.01
C GLN A 43 -14.11 -18.92 -6.28
N LEU A 44 -13.80 -18.78 -4.98
CA LEU A 44 -14.25 -17.64 -4.17
C LEU A 44 -13.11 -16.65 -3.85
N SER A 45 -11.89 -16.93 -4.31
CA SER A 45 -10.64 -16.25 -3.90
C SER A 45 -10.66 -15.98 -2.39
N GLY A 46 -10.82 -17.07 -1.63
CA GLY A 46 -11.08 -17.05 -0.20
C GLY A 46 -10.10 -16.13 0.49
N ASN A 47 -10.61 -15.05 1.11
CA ASN A 47 -9.72 -14.13 1.76
C ASN A 47 -10.52 -13.34 2.79
N ASP A 48 -10.25 -13.60 4.07
CA ASP A 48 -10.63 -12.71 5.18
C ASP A 48 -10.29 -11.26 4.81
N TYR A 49 -9.20 -11.09 4.06
CA TYR A 49 -8.80 -9.88 3.37
C TYR A 49 -9.88 -9.12 2.58
N ARG A 50 -10.79 -9.79 1.85
CA ARG A 50 -11.86 -9.08 1.13
C ARG A 50 -12.91 -8.53 2.09
N ASP A 51 -13.15 -9.24 3.20
CA ASP A 51 -14.03 -8.77 4.25
C ASP A 51 -13.34 -7.68 5.10
N ASP A 52 -12.03 -7.80 5.36
CA ASP A 52 -11.19 -6.78 5.99
C ASP A 52 -11.15 -5.50 5.15
N LEU A 53 -10.92 -5.60 3.84
CA LEU A 53 -11.00 -4.47 2.91
C LEU A 53 -12.38 -3.85 2.87
N ARG A 54 -13.43 -4.67 2.88
CA ARG A 54 -14.82 -4.17 2.92
C ARG A 54 -15.11 -3.42 4.22
N ASN A 55 -14.63 -3.93 5.36
CA ASN A 55 -14.80 -3.28 6.65
C ASN A 55 -13.98 -1.99 6.70
N MET A 56 -12.71 -2.01 6.28
CA MET A 56 -11.86 -0.82 6.17
C MET A 56 -12.52 0.27 5.31
N VAL A 57 -13.05 -0.08 4.13
CA VAL A 57 -13.75 0.88 3.25
C VAL A 57 -15.00 1.46 3.92
N ARG A 58 -15.74 0.65 4.70
CA ARG A 58 -16.92 1.11 5.45
C ARG A 58 -16.56 1.95 6.68
N GLU A 59 -15.42 1.69 7.30
CA GLU A 59 -14.92 2.50 8.41
C GLU A 59 -14.35 3.83 7.89
N SER A 60 -13.83 3.82 6.66
CA SER A 60 -13.26 5.00 5.98
C SER A 60 -14.24 5.68 5.03
N THR A 61 -15.55 5.35 5.07
CA THR A 61 -16.52 6.03 4.20
C THR A 61 -16.66 7.49 4.61
N PHE A 62 -16.50 8.37 3.62
CA PHE A 62 -16.62 9.81 3.77
C PHE A 62 -17.97 10.21 4.41
N THR A 63 -17.91 10.67 5.66
CA THR A 63 -18.99 11.18 6.49
C THR A 63 -19.21 12.69 6.32
N GLY A 64 -18.29 13.38 5.64
CA GLY A 64 -18.31 14.84 5.46
C GLY A 64 -17.65 15.61 6.60
N HIS A 65 -17.02 14.90 7.54
CA HIS A 65 -16.29 15.47 8.68
C HIS A 65 -14.79 15.14 8.67
N GLU A 66 -14.35 14.34 7.69
CA GLU A 66 -12.95 13.98 7.48
C GLU A 66 -12.12 15.22 7.12
N GLN A 67 -10.87 15.23 7.57
CA GLN A 67 -9.91 16.23 7.08
C GLN A 67 -9.55 15.90 5.63
N GLU A 68 -9.16 16.92 4.85
CA GLU A 68 -8.85 16.79 3.42
C GLU A 68 -7.72 15.76 3.11
N PHE A 69 -7.06 15.22 4.14
CA PHE A 69 -5.86 14.39 4.08
C PHE A 69 -5.92 13.10 4.90
N ASP A 70 -7.12 12.61 5.30
CA ASP A 70 -7.21 11.37 6.08
C ASP A 70 -6.65 10.17 5.28
N ALA A 71 -5.45 9.74 5.66
CA ALA A 71 -4.73 8.68 4.99
C ALA A 71 -5.26 7.30 5.43
N PHE A 72 -5.53 6.41 4.49
CA PHE A 72 -5.73 4.99 4.77
C PHE A 72 -4.50 4.22 4.31
N THR A 73 -4.08 3.24 5.12
CA THR A 73 -2.94 2.37 4.81
C THR A 73 -3.43 0.94 4.65
N PHE A 74 -3.05 0.28 3.56
CA PHE A 74 -3.23 -1.16 3.38
C PHE A 74 -1.85 -1.83 3.49
N THR A 75 -1.74 -2.86 4.32
CA THR A 75 -0.49 -3.59 4.57
C THR A 75 -0.66 -5.09 4.29
N TRP A 76 0.44 -5.80 4.08
CA TRP A 76 0.43 -7.20 3.67
C TRP A 76 0.66 -8.14 4.85
N ARG A 77 0.13 -9.36 4.72
CA ARG A 77 0.63 -10.49 5.51
C ARG A 77 2.05 -10.83 5.02
N THR A 78 2.97 -10.87 5.97
CA THR A 78 4.36 -11.24 5.73
C THR A 78 4.51 -12.76 5.58
N ASP A 79 5.62 -13.21 4.97
CA ASP A 79 5.95 -14.64 4.95
C ASP A 79 6.30 -15.15 6.36
N THR A 80 6.61 -16.44 6.50
CA THR A 80 7.00 -17.03 7.79
C THR A 80 8.28 -16.44 8.40
N GLU A 81 9.02 -15.63 7.63
CA GLU A 81 10.23 -14.91 8.05
C GLU A 81 9.99 -13.40 8.14
N ASP A 82 8.73 -12.98 8.21
CA ASP A 82 8.29 -11.59 8.29
C ASP A 82 8.68 -10.72 7.07
N ARG A 83 8.98 -11.36 5.92
CA ARG A 83 9.40 -10.66 4.71
C ARG A 83 8.20 -10.39 3.80
N PRO A 84 8.03 -9.14 3.32
CA PRO A 84 7.05 -8.84 2.28
C PRO A 84 7.58 -9.33 0.92
N TYR A 85 6.95 -10.34 0.33
CA TYR A 85 7.22 -10.75 -1.06
C TYR A 85 6.22 -10.09 -2.02
N LEU A 86 6.48 -8.86 -2.41
CA LEU A 86 5.60 -8.10 -3.30
C LEU A 86 6.24 -7.87 -4.66
N LYS A 87 5.41 -8.07 -5.68
CA LYS A 87 5.72 -7.79 -7.08
C LYS A 87 4.61 -6.89 -7.60
N GLU A 88 4.86 -6.19 -8.71
CA GLU A 88 3.88 -5.29 -9.35
C GLU A 88 2.50 -5.93 -9.47
N LYS A 89 2.42 -7.20 -9.89
CA LYS A 89 1.15 -7.93 -10.00
C LYS A 89 0.34 -7.99 -8.70
N HIS A 90 0.99 -8.11 -7.54
CA HIS A 90 0.30 -8.19 -6.25
C HIS A 90 -0.29 -6.82 -5.89
N PHE A 91 0.42 -5.73 -6.17
CA PHE A 91 -0.11 -4.37 -6.01
C PHE A 91 -1.26 -4.08 -6.98
N VAL A 92 -1.17 -4.55 -8.23
CA VAL A 92 -2.23 -4.39 -9.25
C VAL A 92 -3.50 -5.12 -8.83
N GLU A 93 -3.39 -6.40 -8.49
CA GLU A 93 -4.53 -7.21 -8.03
C GLU A 93 -5.22 -6.54 -6.85
N GLU A 94 -4.44 -5.95 -5.95
CA GLU A 94 -4.98 -5.33 -4.76
C GLU A 94 -5.69 -4.02 -5.03
N LEU A 95 -5.06 -3.12 -5.78
CA LEU A 95 -5.69 -1.85 -6.13
C LEU A 95 -6.99 -2.09 -6.91
N LEU A 96 -7.05 -3.13 -7.74
CA LEU A 96 -8.29 -3.53 -8.44
C LEU A 96 -9.35 -4.04 -7.45
N ALA A 97 -8.96 -4.82 -6.44
CA ALA A 97 -9.86 -5.28 -5.40
C ALA A 97 -10.43 -4.10 -4.60
N LEU A 98 -9.57 -3.15 -4.20
CA LEU A 98 -9.97 -1.93 -3.51
C LEU A 98 -10.97 -1.11 -4.32
N ARG A 99 -10.66 -0.84 -5.61
CA ARG A 99 -11.58 -0.14 -6.53
C ARG A 99 -12.94 -0.81 -6.59
N LYS A 100 -12.95 -2.13 -6.74
CA LYS A 100 -14.18 -2.92 -6.83
C LYS A 100 -14.98 -2.86 -5.53
N VAL A 101 -14.32 -3.04 -4.38
CA VAL A 101 -14.97 -2.97 -3.06
C VAL A 101 -15.54 -1.58 -2.81
N TYR A 102 -14.77 -0.53 -3.07
CA TYR A 102 -15.23 0.86 -2.94
C TYR A 102 -16.48 1.11 -3.77
N THR A 103 -16.45 0.75 -5.06
CA THR A 103 -17.60 0.94 -5.96
C THR A 103 -18.82 0.15 -5.47
N CYS A 104 -18.63 -1.09 -5.03
CA CYS A 104 -19.72 -1.92 -4.50
C CYS A 104 -20.32 -1.37 -3.21
N VAL A 105 -19.52 -0.77 -2.32
CA VAL A 105 -19.99 -0.26 -1.03
C VAL A 105 -20.65 1.11 -1.18
N THR A 106 -20.07 1.99 -1.99
CA THR A 106 -20.46 3.40 -2.07
C THR A 106 -21.38 3.71 -3.25
N GLY A 107 -21.41 2.86 -4.27
CA GLY A 107 -22.07 3.14 -5.56
C GLY A 107 -21.37 4.21 -6.40
N LYS A 108 -20.19 4.69 -5.98
CA LYS A 108 -19.43 5.76 -6.65
C LYS A 108 -18.15 5.21 -7.31
N PRO A 109 -17.64 5.84 -8.38
CA PRO A 109 -16.33 5.50 -8.92
C PRO A 109 -15.25 5.79 -7.87
N PHE A 110 -14.19 4.98 -7.88
CA PHE A 110 -13.03 5.20 -7.02
C PHE A 110 -12.12 6.27 -7.63
N GLU A 111 -12.36 7.52 -7.23
CA GLU A 111 -11.63 8.69 -7.70
C GLU A 111 -10.42 9.00 -6.80
N VAL A 112 -9.22 9.01 -7.37
CA VAL A 112 -7.96 9.24 -6.63
C VAL A 112 -7.15 10.34 -7.32
N ARG A 113 -6.99 11.48 -6.64
CA ARG A 113 -6.18 12.59 -7.14
C ARG A 113 -4.71 12.47 -6.77
N TYR A 114 -4.41 11.99 -5.57
CA TYR A 114 -3.05 11.84 -5.05
C TYR A 114 -2.85 10.42 -4.51
N ALA A 115 -1.71 9.81 -4.82
CA ALA A 115 -1.29 8.54 -4.23
C ALA A 115 0.14 8.67 -3.73
N MET A 116 0.36 8.46 -2.43
CA MET A 116 1.69 8.52 -1.83
C MET A 116 2.22 7.12 -1.58
N GLY A 117 3.47 6.87 -1.96
CA GLY A 117 4.09 5.55 -1.80
C GLY A 117 5.60 5.62 -1.66
N ASP A 118 6.22 4.45 -1.54
CA ASP A 118 7.67 4.34 -1.55
C ASP A 118 8.25 4.63 -2.94
N ALA A 119 9.55 4.95 -3.01
CA ALA A 119 10.29 5.00 -4.28
C ALA A 119 10.59 3.58 -4.80
N ASP A 120 9.53 2.81 -5.04
CA ASP A 120 9.57 1.44 -5.54
C ASP A 120 8.86 1.34 -6.90
N ASP A 121 9.54 0.72 -7.86
CA ASP A 121 9.06 0.62 -9.24
C ASP A 121 7.78 -0.21 -9.35
N ALA A 122 7.65 -1.27 -8.54
CA ALA A 122 6.48 -2.13 -8.57
C ALA A 122 5.25 -1.43 -7.98
N GLN A 123 5.41 -0.65 -6.90
CA GLN A 123 4.36 0.20 -6.36
C GLN A 123 3.94 1.27 -7.39
N TYR A 124 4.91 2.02 -7.93
CA TYR A 124 4.66 3.08 -8.89
C TYR A 124 3.90 2.59 -10.13
N ASN A 125 4.40 1.52 -10.76
CA ASN A 125 3.79 0.99 -11.97
C ASN A 125 2.38 0.45 -11.70
N ALA A 126 2.14 -0.19 -10.55
CA ALA A 126 0.83 -0.71 -10.20
C ALA A 126 -0.19 0.41 -9.95
N VAL A 127 0.20 1.44 -9.19
CA VAL A 127 -0.62 2.63 -8.94
C VAL A 127 -0.99 3.32 -10.26
N LEU A 128 0.00 3.57 -11.12
CA LEU A 128 -0.24 4.18 -12.42
C LEU A 128 -1.16 3.33 -13.30
N ARG A 129 -0.94 2.01 -13.34
CA ARG A 129 -1.72 1.07 -14.15
C ARG A 129 -3.18 0.97 -13.70
N VAL A 130 -3.46 1.03 -12.40
CA VAL A 130 -4.80 0.78 -11.87
C VAL A 130 -5.56 2.06 -11.59
N LEU A 131 -4.90 3.08 -11.05
CA LEU A 131 -5.52 4.34 -10.66
C LEU A 131 -5.35 5.40 -11.76
N GLY A 132 -4.28 5.38 -12.55
CA GLY A 132 -4.02 6.40 -13.56
C GLY A 132 -4.86 6.31 -14.85
N VAL A 133 -5.62 5.23 -15.05
CA VAL A 133 -6.39 5.00 -16.30
C VAL A 133 -7.57 5.97 -16.44
N ASP A 134 -8.23 6.29 -15.33
CA ASP A 134 -9.46 7.07 -15.29
C ASP A 134 -9.43 8.19 -14.24
N ASN A 135 -8.26 8.45 -13.65
CA ASN A 135 -8.06 9.56 -12.72
C ASN A 135 -7.01 10.55 -13.21
N ASN A 136 -7.20 11.82 -12.84
CA ASN A 136 -6.13 12.83 -12.89
C ASN A 136 -5.18 12.62 -11.69
N LEU A 137 -4.37 11.57 -11.77
CA LEU A 137 -3.54 11.07 -10.68
C LEU A 137 -2.17 11.74 -10.65
N THR A 138 -1.77 12.20 -9.47
CA THR A 138 -0.39 12.56 -9.14
C THR A 138 0.17 11.58 -8.10
N ILE A 139 1.28 10.93 -8.44
CA ILE A 139 1.98 10.04 -7.49
C ILE A 139 2.98 10.88 -6.73
N LEU A 140 2.88 10.85 -5.40
CA LEU A 140 3.69 11.59 -4.46
C LEU A 140 4.66 10.65 -3.74
N MET A 141 5.78 11.20 -3.32
CA MET A 141 6.82 10.52 -2.58
C MET A 141 6.55 10.57 -1.10
N CYS A 142 6.61 9.41 -0.45
CA CYS A 142 6.47 9.34 0.99
C CYS A 142 7.65 10.03 1.69
N PHE A 143 7.37 11.13 2.40
CA PHE A 143 8.39 11.86 3.17
C PHE A 143 9.10 10.94 4.18
N TYR A 144 8.38 10.05 4.85
CA TYR A 144 8.98 9.10 5.79
C TYR A 144 9.91 8.11 5.11
N HIS A 145 9.61 7.72 3.87
CA HIS A 145 10.51 6.90 3.06
C HIS A 145 11.81 7.66 2.72
N VAL A 146 11.69 8.93 2.30
CA VAL A 146 12.84 9.81 2.07
C VAL A 146 13.68 9.94 3.34
N ALA A 147 13.05 10.23 4.48
CA ALA A 147 13.72 10.38 5.76
C ALA A 147 14.46 9.10 6.20
N ALA A 148 13.84 7.94 6.04
CA ALA A 148 14.45 6.64 6.32
C ALA A 148 15.69 6.40 5.43
N LYS A 149 15.56 6.64 4.12
CA LYS A 149 16.67 6.49 3.17
C LYS A 149 17.78 7.50 3.38
N VAL A 150 17.45 8.73 3.76
CA VAL A 150 18.45 9.73 4.11
C VAL A 150 19.20 9.30 5.36
N ARG A 151 18.51 8.87 6.41
CA ARG A 151 19.16 8.34 7.63
C ARG A 151 20.11 7.20 7.32
N GLU A 152 19.74 6.27 6.42
CA GLU A 152 20.63 5.21 5.95
C GLU A 152 21.88 5.77 5.26
N LYS A 153 21.71 6.75 4.35
CA LYS A 153 22.80 7.31 3.53
C LYS A 153 23.66 8.33 4.26
N THR A 154 23.23 8.81 5.42
CA THR A 154 24.01 9.66 6.31
C THR A 154 24.66 8.89 7.46
N LYS A 155 24.54 7.55 7.50
CA LYS A 155 25.26 6.72 8.48
C LYS A 155 26.76 6.97 8.33
N GLY A 156 27.41 7.39 9.42
CA GLY A 156 28.84 7.70 9.45
C GLY A 156 29.18 9.16 9.16
N LEU A 157 28.22 10.03 8.86
CA LEU A 157 28.46 11.47 8.86
C LEU A 157 28.69 11.98 10.29
N GLN A 158 29.47 13.05 10.38
CA GLN A 158 29.61 13.79 11.63
C GLN A 158 28.24 14.33 12.08
N PRO A 159 27.94 14.36 13.40
CA PRO A 159 26.64 14.80 13.91
C PRO A 159 26.20 16.17 13.40
N ALA A 160 27.14 17.13 13.29
CA ALA A 160 26.86 18.46 12.78
C ALA A 160 26.41 18.45 11.31
N LEU A 161 27.02 17.62 10.46
CA LEU A 161 26.63 17.49 9.05
C LEU A 161 25.27 16.80 8.91
N TYR A 162 25.01 15.78 9.72
CA TYR A 162 23.69 15.15 9.77
C TYR A 162 22.61 16.15 10.21
N ALA A 163 22.87 16.96 11.23
CA ALA A 163 21.94 17.99 11.69
C ALA A 163 21.65 19.04 10.59
N THR A 164 22.63 19.40 9.77
CA THR A 164 22.42 20.23 8.58
C THR A 164 21.48 19.54 7.59
N VAL A 165 21.76 18.30 7.21
CA VAL A 165 20.90 17.53 6.27
C VAL A 165 19.47 17.38 6.80
N ALA A 166 19.29 17.03 8.08
CA ALA A 166 17.97 16.83 8.68
C ALA A 166 17.14 18.13 8.71
N ARG A 167 17.77 19.28 9.02
CA ARG A 167 17.09 20.58 8.95
C ARG A 167 16.70 20.91 7.51
N SER A 168 17.60 20.75 6.56
CA SER A 168 17.32 20.98 5.14
C SER A 168 16.15 20.13 4.62
N LEU A 169 16.03 18.87 5.06
CA LEU A 169 14.89 18.02 4.69
C LEU A 169 13.56 18.55 5.25
N ASN A 170 13.56 19.01 6.50
CA ASN A 170 12.36 19.60 7.09
C ASN A 170 11.98 20.88 6.35
N ASP A 171 12.94 21.75 6.04
CA ASP A 171 12.68 22.98 5.28
C ASP A 171 12.00 22.68 3.93
N LEU A 172 12.46 21.64 3.23
CA LEU A 172 11.85 21.16 1.99
C LEU A 172 10.42 20.64 2.22
N HIS A 173 10.22 19.82 3.25
CA HIS A 173 8.93 19.22 3.54
C HIS A 173 7.86 20.23 3.96
N TYR A 174 8.26 21.27 4.71
CA TYR A 174 7.36 22.32 5.19
C TYR A 174 7.17 23.47 4.19
N ALA A 175 7.71 23.37 2.97
CA ALA A 175 7.39 24.32 1.92
C ALA A 175 5.88 24.27 1.63
N THR A 176 5.23 25.43 1.68
CA THR A 176 3.77 25.53 1.54
C THR A 176 3.31 25.72 0.10
N THR A 177 4.27 25.94 -0.81
CA THR A 177 4.03 26.10 -2.25
C THR A 177 5.16 25.47 -3.06
N GLU A 178 4.86 25.09 -4.31
CA GLU A 178 5.86 24.58 -5.26
C GLU A 178 6.98 25.61 -5.51
N ALA A 179 6.64 26.89 -5.61
CA ALA A 179 7.63 27.97 -5.75
C ALA A 179 8.57 28.05 -4.53
N GLN A 180 8.01 27.98 -3.31
CA GLN A 180 8.81 27.96 -2.08
C GLN A 180 9.68 26.70 -2.01
N PHE A 181 9.17 25.55 -2.45
CA PHE A 181 9.92 24.31 -2.51
C PHE A 181 11.16 24.46 -3.41
N HIS A 182 11.00 24.98 -4.63
CA HIS A 182 12.13 25.16 -5.55
C HIS A 182 13.17 26.17 -5.06
N ILE A 183 12.73 27.27 -4.44
CA ILE A 183 13.64 28.24 -3.81
C ILE A 183 14.42 27.56 -2.67
N THR A 184 13.72 26.80 -1.84
CA THR A 184 14.32 26.08 -0.70
C THR A 184 15.28 24.99 -1.18
N GLN A 185 14.92 24.28 -2.25
CA GLN A 185 15.75 23.28 -2.91
C GLN A 185 17.06 23.86 -3.41
N ALA A 186 17.02 24.99 -4.12
CA ALA A 186 18.23 25.66 -4.60
C ALA A 186 19.14 26.05 -3.42
N ARG A 187 18.57 26.72 -2.41
CA ARG A 187 19.30 27.11 -1.20
C ARG A 187 19.93 25.91 -0.49
N VAL A 188 19.18 24.82 -0.28
CA VAL A 188 19.68 23.60 0.39
C VAL A 188 20.84 22.99 -0.39
N LEU A 189 20.74 22.92 -1.72
CA LEU A 189 21.80 22.37 -2.55
C LEU A 189 23.05 23.25 -2.53
N ASP A 190 22.90 24.57 -2.45
CA ASP A 190 24.01 25.52 -2.30
C ASP A 190 24.65 25.38 -0.92
N ASP A 191 23.86 25.37 0.16
CA ASP A 191 24.31 25.16 1.54
C ASP A 191 25.11 23.85 1.68
N TRP A 192 24.63 22.75 1.10
CA TRP A 192 25.36 21.48 1.12
C TRP A 192 26.68 21.51 0.34
N SER A 193 26.83 22.40 -0.64
CA SER A 193 28.08 22.57 -1.40
C SER A 193 29.21 23.17 -0.55
N LEU A 194 28.86 23.91 0.50
CA LEU A 194 29.83 24.50 1.43
C LEU A 194 30.51 23.43 2.31
N HIS A 195 30.00 22.20 2.30
CA HIS A 195 30.50 21.10 3.11
C HIS A 195 31.05 19.97 2.22
N PRO A 196 32.38 19.85 2.05
CA PRO A 196 32.97 18.78 1.24
C PRO A 196 32.53 17.37 1.67
N GLY A 197 32.30 17.16 2.98
CA GLY A 197 31.78 15.90 3.53
C GLY A 197 30.34 15.54 3.10
N LEU A 198 29.61 16.45 2.48
CA LEU A 198 28.26 16.22 1.94
C LEU A 198 28.24 16.00 0.42
N ALA A 199 29.37 16.14 -0.30
CA ALA A 199 29.39 16.09 -1.76
C ALA A 199 28.72 14.83 -2.34
N SER A 200 29.10 13.65 -1.84
CA SER A 200 28.50 12.37 -2.26
C SER A 200 27.02 12.26 -1.90
N PHE A 201 26.64 12.75 -0.72
CA PHE A 201 25.24 12.74 -0.28
C PHE A 201 24.37 13.68 -1.12
N LYS A 202 24.84 14.90 -1.42
CA LYS A 202 24.18 15.86 -2.30
C LYS A 202 23.94 15.27 -3.68
N ALA A 203 24.97 14.66 -4.29
CA ALA A 203 24.85 14.02 -5.60
C ALA A 203 23.83 12.87 -5.60
N TYR A 204 23.83 12.04 -4.54
CA TYR A 204 22.81 11.02 -4.34
C TYR A 204 21.41 11.63 -4.23
N PHE A 205 21.25 12.64 -3.38
CA PHE A 205 19.94 13.20 -3.08
C PHE A 205 19.32 13.87 -4.31
N ALA A 206 20.10 14.67 -5.03
CA ALA A 206 19.65 15.32 -6.27
C ALA A 206 19.22 14.30 -7.33
N ARG A 207 19.99 13.23 -7.51
CA ARG A 207 19.68 12.19 -8.49
C ARG A 207 18.42 11.40 -8.14
N VAL A 208 18.26 11.01 -6.87
CA VAL A 208 17.19 10.11 -6.45
C VAL A 208 15.89 10.85 -6.14
N TRP A 209 15.96 11.97 -5.43
CA TRP A 209 14.76 12.62 -4.88
C TRP A 209 14.36 13.90 -5.60
N LEU A 210 15.24 14.51 -6.41
CA LEU A 210 14.92 15.77 -7.10
C LEU A 210 14.80 15.62 -8.62
N SER A 211 15.41 14.58 -9.21
CA SER A 211 15.49 14.42 -10.67
C SER A 211 14.86 13.12 -11.19
N SER A 212 14.47 12.20 -10.31
CA SER A 212 13.87 10.94 -10.73
C SER A 212 12.35 11.08 -10.86
N ARG A 213 11.68 10.03 -11.35
CA ARG A 213 10.20 9.95 -11.38
C ARG A 213 9.53 9.96 -9.99
N PHE A 214 10.34 9.93 -8.93
CA PHE A 214 9.96 9.92 -7.53
C PHE A 214 10.12 11.31 -6.88
N CYS A 215 10.22 12.38 -7.67
CA CYS A 215 10.54 13.73 -7.17
C CYS A 215 9.34 14.57 -6.71
N ARG A 216 8.11 14.11 -6.98
CA ARG A 216 6.88 14.78 -6.57
C ARG A 216 6.39 14.23 -5.25
#